data_AF-A0A819LHC0-F1
#
_entry.id   AF-A0A819LHC0-F1
#
_cell.length_a   1.000
_cell.length_b   1.000
_cell.length_c   1.000
_cell.angle_alpha   90.00
_cell.angle_beta   90.00
_cell.angle_gamma   90.00
#
_symmetry.space_group_name_H-M   'P 1'
#
loop_
_entity.id
_entity.type
_entity.pdbx_description
1 polymer ?
#
loop_
_entity_poly.entity_id
_entity_poly.type
_entity_poly.pdbx_seq_one_letter_code
_entity_poly.pdbx_strand_id
1 'polypeptide(L)'
;MLNQEEIHRYFNHLSGAKRIEFLYGLLHLCQPLELRYLGTCLEEIARKDYEYLYHAEQKTNHLSSSTTSSVSSNNEQIDVLSDEKLDLTDQFTRAHAIVDIALLWAKNRACAIRLFRRLKASESVKLVDMLLERDDLDERTMDEILIIFCLAANHPAFSFDMRTQMSQILKELEKRQRKMKLLQTVHNNINDDDTLDQSTYLGYHTLPSSSIHNSSTLSVHAS
;
A
#
# COMPACT_ATOMS: atom_id res chain seq x y z
N MET A 1 -17.62 -22.88 -11.52
CA MET A 1 -18.36 -21.92 -10.67
C MET A 1 -17.38 -21.43 -9.62
N LEU A 2 -17.22 -20.13 -9.42
CA LEU A 2 -16.47 -19.65 -8.25
C LEU A 2 -17.27 -20.05 -7.00
N ASN A 3 -16.64 -20.74 -6.05
CA ASN A 3 -17.26 -21.03 -4.77
C ASN A 3 -16.95 -19.90 -3.75
N GLN A 4 -17.74 -19.83 -2.67
CA GLN A 4 -17.59 -18.77 -1.67
C GLN A 4 -16.20 -18.74 -1.01
N GLU A 5 -15.60 -19.92 -0.82
CA GLU A 5 -14.27 -20.06 -0.22
C GLU A 5 -13.17 -19.48 -1.11
N GLU A 6 -13.25 -19.66 -2.43
CA GLU A 6 -12.34 -19.07 -3.41
C GLU A 6 -12.42 -17.55 -3.40
N ILE A 7 -13.63 -16.98 -3.27
CA ILE A 7 -13.82 -15.53 -3.17
C ILE A 7 -13.21 -14.99 -1.88
N HIS A 8 -13.44 -15.65 -0.75
CA HIS A 8 -12.83 -15.25 0.52
C HIS A 8 -11.30 -15.35 0.48
N ARG A 9 -10.77 -16.44 -0.08
CA ARG A 9 -9.33 -16.62 -0.27
C ARG A 9 -8.77 -15.50 -1.14
N TYR A 10 -9.39 -15.22 -2.28
CA TYR A 10 -8.98 -14.13 -3.16
C TYR A 10 -8.98 -12.78 -2.43
N PHE A 11 -10.07 -12.44 -1.76
CA PHE A 11 -10.23 -11.17 -1.05
C PHE A 11 -9.18 -10.98 0.05
N ASN A 12 -8.82 -12.05 0.77
CA ASN A 12 -7.80 -12.00 1.82
C ASN A 12 -6.38 -11.74 1.30
N HIS A 13 -6.09 -12.01 0.03
CA HIS A 13 -4.79 -11.73 -0.59
C HIS A 13 -4.73 -10.32 -1.22
N LEU A 14 -5.83 -9.56 -1.23
CA LEU A 14 -5.86 -8.21 -1.77
C LEU A 14 -5.25 -7.21 -0.78
N SER A 15 -4.51 -6.22 -1.31
CA SER A 15 -4.06 -5.07 -0.53
C SER A 15 -5.25 -4.23 -0.03
N GLY A 16 -5.03 -3.35 0.94
CA GLY A 16 -6.08 -2.49 1.50
C GLY A 16 -6.83 -1.70 0.42
N ALA A 17 -6.12 -1.05 -0.49
CA ALA A 17 -6.72 -0.31 -1.60
C ALA A 17 -7.57 -1.20 -2.52
N LYS A 18 -7.09 -2.41 -2.84
CA LYS A 18 -7.81 -3.36 -3.70
C LYS A 18 -9.04 -3.95 -3.03
N ARG A 19 -9.02 -4.16 -1.71
CA ARG A 19 -10.21 -4.55 -0.93
C ARG A 19 -11.29 -3.47 -0.99
N ILE A 20 -10.91 -2.19 -0.87
CA ILE A 20 -11.83 -1.06 -0.98
C ILE A 20 -12.45 -1.00 -2.37
N GLU A 21 -11.64 -1.07 -3.44
CA GLU A 21 -12.15 -1.07 -4.82
C GLU A 21 -13.09 -2.26 -5.09
N PHE A 22 -12.72 -3.44 -4.61
CA PHE A 22 -13.52 -4.64 -4.77
C PHE A 22 -14.88 -4.50 -4.10
N LEU A 23 -14.92 -4.10 -2.82
CA LEU A 23 -16.17 -3.88 -2.08
C LEU A 23 -17.00 -2.75 -2.70
N TYR A 24 -16.36 -1.64 -3.08
CA TYR A 24 -17.02 -0.52 -3.75
C TYR A 24 -17.70 -0.99 -5.06
N GLY A 25 -17.01 -1.79 -5.86
CA GLY A 25 -17.56 -2.40 -7.07
C GLY A 25 -18.76 -3.29 -6.79
N LEU A 26 -18.70 -4.15 -5.76
CA LEU A 26 -19.83 -4.99 -5.36
C LEU A 26 -21.04 -4.18 -4.90
N LEU A 27 -20.82 -3.12 -4.11
CA LEU A 27 -21.90 -2.24 -3.65
C LEU A 27 -22.63 -1.55 -4.81
N HIS A 28 -21.94 -1.25 -5.92
CA HIS A 28 -22.57 -0.69 -7.13
C HIS A 28 -23.49 -1.67 -7.86
N LEU A 29 -23.38 -2.97 -7.58
CA LEU A 29 -24.23 -4.01 -8.16
C LEU A 29 -25.48 -4.31 -7.30
N CYS A 30 -25.50 -3.82 -6.05
CA CYS A 30 -26.59 -4.07 -5.11
C CYS A 30 -27.83 -3.22 -5.41
N GLN A 31 -29.00 -3.77 -5.09
CA GLN A 31 -30.27 -3.06 -5.11
C GLN A 31 -30.42 -2.13 -3.89
N PRO A 32 -31.29 -1.09 -3.93
CA PRO A 32 -31.47 -0.17 -2.81
C PRO A 32 -31.84 -0.83 -1.47
N LEU A 33 -32.65 -1.89 -1.50
CA LEU A 33 -33.01 -2.64 -0.28
C LEU A 33 -31.83 -3.45 0.28
N GLU A 34 -30.99 -4.03 -0.60
CA GLU A 34 -29.78 -4.74 -0.21
C GLU A 34 -28.78 -3.78 0.41
N LEU A 35 -28.57 -2.61 -0.19
CA LEU A 35 -27.74 -1.55 0.38
C LEU A 35 -28.24 -1.09 1.76
N ARG A 36 -29.57 -0.95 1.92
CA ARG A 36 -30.15 -0.58 3.22
C ARG A 36 -29.87 -1.65 4.29
N TYR A 37 -30.04 -2.92 3.93
CA TYR A 37 -29.74 -4.04 4.82
C TYR A 37 -28.25 -4.10 5.19
N LEU A 38 -27.36 -3.99 4.19
CA LEU A 38 -25.91 -3.96 4.41
C LEU A 38 -25.50 -2.81 5.33
N GLY A 39 -26.15 -1.64 5.21
CA GLY A 39 -25.95 -0.52 6.13
C GLY A 39 -26.19 -0.92 7.60
N THR A 40 -27.29 -1.62 7.89
CA THR A 40 -27.57 -2.13 9.25
C THR A 40 -26.53 -3.16 9.71
N CYS A 41 -26.06 -4.04 8.84
CA CYS A 41 -24.99 -4.99 9.18
C CYS A 41 -23.68 -4.28 9.51
N LEU A 42 -23.32 -3.25 8.73
CA LEU A 42 -22.11 -2.46 8.93
C LEU A 42 -22.13 -1.71 10.26
N GLU A 43 -23.28 -1.13 10.63
CA GLU A 43 -23.48 -0.46 11.92
C GLU A 43 -23.20 -1.42 13.10
N GLU A 44 -23.70 -2.66 13.06
CA GLU A 44 -23.45 -3.64 14.13
C GLU A 44 -21.98 -4.10 14.17
N ILE A 45 -21.37 -4.37 13.01
CA ILE A 45 -19.96 -4.82 12.93
C ILE A 45 -19.02 -3.72 13.43
N ALA A 46 -19.26 -2.46 13.05
CA ALA A 46 -18.41 -1.32 13.39
C ALA A 46 -18.66 -0.74 14.79
N ARG A 47 -19.66 -1.24 15.53
CA ARG A 47 -20.10 -0.68 16.82
C ARG A 47 -18.97 -0.51 17.85
N LYS A 48 -17.94 -1.36 17.81
CA LYS A 48 -16.80 -1.29 18.75
C LYS A 48 -15.95 -0.03 18.55
N ASP A 49 -15.80 0.42 17.31
CA ASP A 49 -14.97 1.57 16.95
C ASP A 49 -15.80 2.86 16.80
N TYR A 50 -17.11 2.78 17.06
CA TYR A 50 -18.06 3.86 16.82
C TYR A 50 -17.67 5.17 17.49
N GLU A 51 -17.32 5.17 18.78
CA GLU A 51 -17.01 6.40 19.52
C GLU A 51 -15.77 7.09 18.96
N TYR A 52 -14.71 6.32 18.67
CA TYR A 52 -13.49 6.84 18.06
C TYR A 52 -13.76 7.43 16.67
N LEU A 53 -14.45 6.68 15.80
CA LEU A 53 -14.77 7.12 14.45
C LEU A 53 -15.71 8.32 14.44
N TYR A 54 -16.66 8.38 15.37
CA TYR A 54 -17.55 9.53 15.53
C TYR A 54 -16.73 10.79 15.84
N HIS A 55 -15.86 10.78 16.84
CA HIS A 55 -15.04 11.95 17.17
C HIS A 55 -14.09 12.36 16.04
N ALA A 56 -13.49 11.39 15.34
CA ALA A 56 -12.65 11.65 14.19
C ALA A 56 -13.46 12.27 13.03
N GLU A 57 -14.64 11.74 12.72
CA GLU A 57 -15.54 12.26 11.70
C GLU A 57 -15.93 13.72 11.99
N GLN A 58 -16.27 14.03 13.25
CA GLN A 58 -16.61 15.38 13.66
C GLN A 58 -15.44 16.34 13.41
N LYS A 59 -14.22 15.95 13.76
CA LYS A 59 -13.00 16.74 13.52
C LYS A 59 -12.79 17.00 12.02
N THR A 60 -12.89 15.97 11.20
CA THR A 60 -12.69 16.04 9.75
C THR A 60 -13.70 16.96 9.07
N ASN A 61 -14.98 16.89 9.46
CA ASN A 61 -16.06 17.59 8.76
C ASN A 61 -16.30 19.01 9.27
N HIS A 62 -16.19 19.26 10.57
CA HIS A 62 -16.46 20.57 11.17
C HIS A 62 -15.28 21.55 11.11
N LEU A 63 -14.08 21.09 10.77
CA LEU A 63 -12.93 21.99 10.55
C LEU A 63 -13.10 22.91 9.32
N SER A 64 -14.11 22.65 8.46
CA SER A 64 -14.46 23.55 7.34
C SER A 64 -15.33 24.75 7.71
N SER A 65 -16.03 24.71 8.85
CA SER A 65 -16.99 25.77 9.22
C SER A 65 -16.39 26.94 10.01
N SER A 66 -15.18 26.82 10.54
CA SER A 66 -14.58 27.89 11.37
C SER A 66 -13.84 28.98 10.58
N THR A 67 -13.77 28.90 9.25
CA THR A 67 -13.06 29.92 8.45
C THR A 67 -13.91 31.17 8.14
N THR A 68 -15.13 31.31 8.67
CA THR A 68 -15.98 32.47 8.36
C THR A 68 -16.61 33.21 9.54
N SER A 69 -16.33 32.88 10.80
CA SER A 69 -16.93 33.65 11.90
C SER A 69 -16.34 33.37 13.29
N SER A 70 -15.15 33.93 13.58
CA SER A 70 -14.81 34.43 14.93
C SER A 70 -13.40 35.00 14.97
N VAL A 71 -13.28 36.29 14.64
CA VAL A 71 -12.33 37.13 15.37
C VAL A 71 -12.87 37.22 16.80
N SER A 72 -12.24 36.54 17.75
CA SER A 72 -11.99 37.04 19.12
C SER A 72 -11.45 35.96 20.07
N SER A 73 -10.39 36.36 20.77
CA SER A 73 -9.92 35.86 22.08
C SER A 73 -8.82 34.79 22.06
N ASN A 74 -7.59 35.28 21.86
CA ASN A 74 -6.42 35.05 22.71
C ASN A 74 -6.11 33.61 23.16
N ASN A 75 -5.56 32.80 22.27
CA ASN A 75 -4.28 32.09 22.43
C ASN A 75 -4.12 31.02 21.35
N GLU A 76 -2.99 31.10 20.64
CA GLU A 76 -2.38 30.11 19.75
C GLU A 76 -3.14 29.66 18.49
N GLN A 77 -2.48 29.90 17.35
CA GLN A 77 -2.72 29.39 16.00
C GLN A 77 -3.94 29.92 15.24
N ILE A 78 -3.77 31.15 14.75
CA ILE A 78 -4.29 31.53 13.43
C ILE A 78 -3.46 30.74 12.41
N ASP A 79 -3.85 29.49 12.13
CA ASP A 79 -3.36 28.82 10.94
C ASP A 79 -4.27 29.23 9.78
N VAL A 80 -3.78 30.22 9.02
CA VAL A 80 -4.26 30.53 7.68
C VAL A 80 -4.10 29.23 6.90
N LEU A 81 -5.14 28.40 6.87
CA LEU A 81 -5.21 27.08 6.24
C LEU A 81 -4.33 27.05 5.01
N SER A 82 -3.09 26.67 5.22
CA SER A 82 -2.10 26.66 4.17
C SER A 82 -2.60 25.58 3.21
N ASP A 83 -2.61 25.87 1.91
CA ASP A 83 -2.58 24.81 0.89
C ASP A 83 -1.23 24.05 1.00
N GLU A 84 -0.79 23.77 2.22
CA GLU A 84 0.45 23.13 2.58
C GLU A 84 0.35 21.69 2.16
N LYS A 85 1.38 21.35 1.38
CA LYS A 85 1.63 20.05 0.81
C LYS A 85 1.46 18.97 1.88
N LEU A 86 0.71 17.93 1.53
CA LEU A 86 0.58 16.74 2.36
C LEU A 86 1.89 15.93 2.26
N ASP A 87 2.69 15.90 3.33
CA ASP A 87 3.93 15.11 3.34
C ASP A 87 3.61 13.60 3.44
N LEU A 88 3.53 12.94 2.29
CA LEU A 88 3.26 11.51 2.22
C LEU A 88 4.45 10.64 2.66
N THR A 89 5.62 11.22 2.94
CA THR A 89 6.75 10.47 3.51
C THR A 89 6.57 10.24 5.01
N ASP A 90 5.82 11.11 5.69
CA ASP A 90 5.51 10.99 7.11
C ASP A 90 4.34 10.02 7.37
N GLN A 91 4.57 9.05 8.25
CA GLN A 91 3.59 8.01 8.59
C GLN A 91 2.35 8.60 9.28
N PHE A 92 2.53 9.59 10.15
CA PHE A 92 1.43 10.19 10.88
C PHE A 92 0.50 10.97 9.94
N THR A 93 1.09 11.71 9.00
CA THR A 93 0.40 12.42 7.94
C THR A 93 -0.40 11.48 7.04
N ARG A 94 0.18 10.35 6.63
CA ARG A 94 -0.56 9.33 5.86
C ARG A 94 -1.72 8.73 6.64
N ALA A 95 -1.50 8.33 7.89
CA ALA A 95 -2.55 7.77 8.74
C ALA A 95 -3.71 8.76 8.93
N HIS A 96 -3.40 10.03 9.17
CA HIS A 96 -4.41 11.09 9.26
C HIS A 96 -5.17 11.30 7.95
N ALA A 97 -4.49 11.30 6.81
CA ALA A 97 -5.13 11.46 5.50
C ALA A 97 -6.11 10.30 5.21
N ILE A 98 -5.76 9.06 5.55
CA ILE A 98 -6.65 7.90 5.40
C ILE A 98 -7.92 8.12 6.22
N VAL A 99 -7.79 8.48 7.50
CA VAL A 99 -8.93 8.73 8.39
C VAL A 99 -9.78 9.89 7.88
N ASP A 100 -9.16 11.01 7.52
CA ASP A 100 -9.86 12.22 7.04
C ASP A 100 -10.65 11.96 5.74
N ILE A 101 -10.10 11.19 4.79
CA ILE A 101 -10.83 10.91 3.55
C ILE A 101 -11.91 9.84 3.79
N ALA A 102 -11.63 8.83 4.61
CA ALA A 102 -12.59 7.75 4.91
C ALA A 102 -13.82 8.24 5.67
N LEU A 103 -13.66 9.25 6.53
CA LEU A 103 -14.71 9.82 7.37
C LEU A 103 -15.28 11.13 6.80
N LEU A 104 -14.90 11.51 5.58
CA LEU A 104 -15.44 12.71 4.95
C LEU A 104 -16.92 12.50 4.60
N TRP A 105 -17.79 13.45 4.95
CA TRP A 105 -19.18 13.35 4.56
C TRP A 105 -19.35 13.46 3.04
N ALA A 106 -20.19 12.59 2.47
CA ALA A 106 -20.47 12.54 1.04
C ALA A 106 -20.90 13.88 0.42
N LYS A 107 -21.48 14.80 1.20
CA LYS A 107 -21.93 16.12 0.74
C LYS A 107 -20.95 17.27 1.06
N ASN A 108 -19.88 17.01 1.82
CA ASN A 108 -18.94 18.04 2.26
C ASN A 108 -17.89 18.35 1.18
N ARG A 109 -18.34 19.03 0.11
CA ARG A 109 -17.48 19.39 -1.02
C ARG A 109 -16.38 20.38 -0.65
N ALA A 110 -16.59 21.23 0.36
CA ALA A 110 -15.60 22.19 0.80
C ALA A 110 -14.36 21.49 1.39
N CYS A 111 -14.56 20.53 2.29
CA CYS A 111 -13.45 19.69 2.79
C CYS A 111 -12.84 18.84 1.67
N ALA A 112 -13.65 18.27 0.76
CA ALA A 112 -13.15 17.49 -0.37
C ALA A 112 -12.19 18.32 -1.26
N ILE A 113 -12.55 19.57 -1.58
CA ILE A 113 -11.72 20.49 -2.36
C ILE A 113 -10.39 20.76 -1.64
N ARG A 114 -10.41 21.00 -0.34
CA ARG A 114 -9.20 21.25 0.46
C ARG A 114 -8.28 20.03 0.47
N LEU A 115 -8.83 18.84 0.73
CA LEU A 115 -8.07 17.59 0.70
C LEU A 115 -7.48 17.33 -0.70
N PHE A 116 -8.29 17.53 -1.75
CA PHE A 116 -7.83 17.42 -3.13
C PHE A 116 -6.68 18.38 -3.45
N ARG A 117 -6.75 19.65 -3.00
CA ARG A 117 -5.66 20.62 -3.20
C ARG A 117 -4.39 20.20 -2.50
N ARG A 118 -4.48 19.71 -1.26
CA ARG A 118 -3.29 19.25 -0.51
C ARG A 118 -2.67 18.02 -1.15
N LEU A 119 -3.48 17.05 -1.59
CA LEU A 119 -3.02 15.89 -2.37
C LEU A 119 -2.38 16.34 -3.68
N LYS A 120 -3.02 17.25 -4.42
CA LYS A 120 -2.51 17.77 -5.70
C LYS A 120 -1.28 18.67 -5.57
N ALA A 121 -1.18 19.43 -4.49
CA ALA A 121 0.02 20.20 -4.15
C ALA A 121 1.18 19.25 -3.80
N SER A 122 0.88 18.09 -3.21
CA SER A 122 1.83 16.99 -3.14
C SER A 122 2.16 16.46 -4.54
N GLU A 123 1.22 16.40 -5.46
CA GLU A 123 1.40 15.89 -6.83
C GLU A 123 2.02 16.86 -7.84
N SER A 124 2.56 18.03 -7.47
CA SER A 124 3.11 18.98 -8.45
C SER A 124 4.31 18.39 -9.22
N VAL A 125 4.01 17.68 -10.31
CA VAL A 125 4.76 17.26 -11.52
C VAL A 125 6.15 16.61 -11.31
N LYS A 126 6.60 16.41 -10.07
CA LYS A 126 7.86 15.70 -9.74
C LYS A 126 7.74 14.76 -8.56
N LEU A 127 6.56 14.62 -7.94
CA LEU A 127 6.40 13.82 -6.72
C LEU A 127 5.93 12.40 -6.96
N VAL A 128 5.15 12.13 -8.01
CA VAL A 128 4.98 10.76 -8.49
C VAL A 128 6.39 10.30 -8.88
N ASP A 129 7.09 10.96 -9.77
CA ASP A 129 8.48 10.60 -10.10
C ASP A 129 9.41 10.53 -8.87
N MET A 130 9.40 11.48 -7.92
CA MET A 130 10.23 11.36 -6.70
C MET A 130 9.80 10.22 -5.75
N LEU A 131 8.51 9.99 -5.50
CA LEU A 131 8.05 8.86 -4.67
C LEU A 131 8.22 7.53 -5.41
N LEU A 132 8.12 7.53 -6.75
CA LEU A 132 8.33 6.40 -7.62
C LEU A 132 9.84 6.15 -7.85
N GLU A 133 10.73 7.11 -7.73
CA GLU A 133 12.18 6.92 -7.90
C GLU A 133 12.89 6.65 -6.58
N ARG A 134 12.20 6.80 -5.45
CA ARG A 134 12.71 6.37 -4.15
C ARG A 134 12.80 4.86 -4.08
N ASP A 135 14.03 4.36 -4.03
CA ASP A 135 14.34 2.95 -3.83
C ASP A 135 14.09 2.50 -2.38
N ASP A 136 13.97 3.44 -1.43
CA ASP A 136 13.76 3.20 -0.01
C ASP A 136 12.28 3.15 0.42
N LEU A 137 11.35 3.27 -0.53
CA LEU A 137 9.92 3.23 -0.21
C LEU A 137 9.49 1.80 0.17
N ASP A 138 9.16 1.58 1.44
CA ASP A 138 8.70 0.27 1.90
C ASP A 138 7.29 -0.08 1.39
N GLU A 139 6.95 -1.37 1.42
CA GLU A 139 5.66 -1.88 0.93
C GLU A 139 4.48 -1.28 1.71
N ARG A 140 4.66 -1.07 3.01
CA ARG A 140 3.62 -0.50 3.89
C ARG A 140 3.27 0.93 3.49
N THR A 141 4.26 1.77 3.25
CA THR A 141 4.09 3.16 2.83
C THR A 141 3.40 3.21 1.48
N MET A 142 3.80 2.35 0.53
CA MET A 142 3.12 2.23 -0.76
C MET A 142 1.65 1.85 -0.60
N ASP A 143 1.33 0.87 0.26
CA ASP A 143 -0.05 0.46 0.52
C ASP A 143 -0.90 1.57 1.15
N GLU A 144 -0.35 2.32 2.12
CA GLU A 144 -1.01 3.48 2.73
C GLU A 144 -1.30 4.58 1.70
N ILE A 145 -0.32 4.90 0.83
CA ILE A 145 -0.49 5.87 -0.26
C ILE A 145 -1.57 5.40 -1.25
N LEU A 146 -1.55 4.12 -1.65
CA LEU A 146 -2.57 3.55 -2.53
C LEU A 146 -3.98 3.66 -1.92
N ILE A 147 -4.13 3.46 -0.60
CA ILE A 147 -5.41 3.61 0.09
C ILE A 147 -5.89 5.06 0.01
N ILE A 148 -5.03 6.04 0.28
CA ILE A 148 -5.36 7.48 0.20
C ILE A 148 -5.94 7.82 -1.17
N PHE A 149 -5.24 7.43 -2.24
CA PHE A 149 -5.65 7.71 -3.61
C PHE A 149 -6.88 6.89 -4.05
N CYS A 150 -7.01 5.66 -3.59
CA CYS A 150 -8.20 4.84 -3.81
C CYS A 150 -9.44 5.47 -3.19
N LEU A 151 -9.36 5.91 -1.94
CA LEU A 151 -10.46 6.60 -1.27
C LEU A 151 -10.82 7.88 -2.03
N ALA A 152 -9.84 8.74 -2.32
CA ALA A 152 -10.08 10.00 -3.03
C ALA A 152 -10.67 9.80 -4.44
N ALA A 153 -10.23 8.78 -5.17
CA ALA A 153 -10.75 8.46 -6.51
C ALA A 153 -12.20 7.96 -6.50
N ASN A 154 -12.67 7.39 -5.39
CA ASN A 154 -14.01 6.80 -5.27
C ASN A 154 -14.96 7.62 -4.37
N HIS A 155 -14.46 8.65 -3.67
CA HIS A 155 -15.23 9.37 -2.66
C HIS A 155 -16.33 10.27 -3.26
N PRO A 156 -17.62 10.17 -2.82
CA PRO A 156 -18.73 10.94 -3.39
C PRO A 156 -18.61 12.46 -3.25
N ALA A 157 -17.91 12.95 -2.22
CA ALA A 157 -17.73 14.39 -1.99
C ALA A 157 -16.77 15.04 -3.01
N PHE A 158 -15.90 14.26 -3.64
CA PHE A 158 -15.00 14.73 -4.69
C PHE A 158 -15.81 14.91 -5.98
N SER A 159 -15.53 15.96 -6.76
CA SER A 159 -16.18 16.12 -8.08
C SER A 159 -15.73 15.04 -9.05
N PHE A 160 -16.44 14.88 -10.17
CA PHE A 160 -16.02 13.96 -11.24
C PHE A 160 -14.58 14.25 -11.67
N ASP A 161 -14.24 15.50 -11.97
CA ASP A 161 -12.91 15.90 -12.40
C ASP A 161 -11.82 15.61 -11.36
N MET A 162 -12.13 15.79 -10.07
CA MET A 162 -11.20 15.46 -8.98
C MET A 162 -10.97 13.95 -8.93
N ARG A 163 -12.05 13.14 -8.95
CA ARG A 163 -11.95 11.68 -8.94
C ARG A 163 -11.19 11.15 -10.14
N THR A 164 -11.40 11.72 -11.33
CA THR A 164 -10.66 11.34 -12.55
C THR A 164 -9.16 11.60 -12.40
N GLN A 165 -8.77 12.76 -11.86
CA GLN A 165 -7.36 13.07 -11.59
C GLN A 165 -6.74 12.11 -10.56
N MET A 166 -7.43 11.89 -9.42
CA MET A 166 -6.95 10.94 -8.40
C MET A 166 -6.83 9.51 -8.96
N SER A 167 -7.76 9.09 -9.82
CA SER A 167 -7.73 7.78 -10.48
C SER A 167 -6.54 7.63 -11.44
N GLN A 168 -6.16 8.69 -12.17
CA GLN A 168 -4.96 8.65 -13.01
C GLN A 168 -3.70 8.42 -12.19
N ILE A 169 -3.60 9.08 -11.04
CA ILE A 169 -2.45 8.97 -10.15
C ILE A 169 -2.40 7.62 -9.46
N LEU A 170 -3.55 7.12 -9.01
CA LEU A 170 -3.68 5.76 -8.48
C LEU A 170 -3.14 4.71 -9.47
N LYS A 171 -3.44 4.83 -10.76
CA LYS A 171 -2.95 3.91 -11.80
C LYS A 171 -1.42 3.91 -11.94
N GLU A 172 -0.79 5.08 -11.90
CA GLU A 172 0.68 5.18 -11.96
C GLU A 172 1.34 4.63 -10.69
N LEU A 173 0.76 4.88 -9.51
CA LEU A 173 1.21 4.30 -8.24
C LEU A 173 1.13 2.76 -8.25
N GLU A 174 0.02 2.20 -8.75
CA GLU A 174 -0.11 0.74 -8.89
C GLU A 174 0.91 0.15 -9.87
N LYS A 175 1.17 0.84 -10.98
CA LYS A 175 2.19 0.42 -11.94
C LYS A 175 3.56 0.38 -11.28
N ARG A 176 3.88 1.36 -10.43
CA ARG A 176 5.11 1.32 -9.64
C ARG A 176 5.13 0.18 -8.64
N GLN A 177 4.04 -0.05 -7.90
CA GLN A 177 3.97 -1.14 -6.93
C GLN A 177 4.27 -2.49 -7.62
N ARG A 178 3.69 -2.74 -8.80
CA ARG A 178 3.98 -3.95 -9.61
C ARG A 178 5.46 -4.06 -9.98
N LYS A 179 6.08 -2.96 -10.43
CA LYS A 179 7.52 -2.92 -10.74
C LYS A 179 8.37 -3.24 -9.50
N MET A 180 7.99 -2.69 -8.34
CA MET A 180 8.64 -2.92 -7.04
C MET A 180 8.66 -4.40 -6.66
N LYS A 181 7.51 -5.07 -6.78
CA LYS A 181 7.34 -6.50 -6.50
C LYS A 181 8.13 -7.39 -7.48
N LEU A 182 8.18 -7.00 -8.77
CA LEU A 182 8.98 -7.71 -9.76
C LEU A 182 10.48 -7.64 -9.46
N LEU A 183 10.99 -6.44 -9.11
CA LEU A 183 12.40 -6.26 -8.77
C LEU A 183 12.79 -7.03 -7.51
N GLN A 184 11.93 -7.07 -6.49
CA GLN A 184 12.13 -7.91 -5.29
C GLN A 184 12.17 -9.40 -5.63
N THR A 185 11.29 -9.87 -6.51
CA THR A 185 11.27 -11.28 -6.94
C THR A 185 12.54 -11.65 -7.70
N VAL A 186 13.02 -10.77 -8.59
CA VAL A 186 14.28 -10.98 -9.31
C VAL A 186 15.48 -10.99 -8.36
N HIS A 187 15.53 -10.08 -7.39
CA HIS A 187 16.61 -10.05 -6.39
C HIS A 187 16.62 -11.32 -5.53
N ASN A 188 15.46 -11.81 -5.09
CA ASN A 188 15.36 -13.04 -4.32
C ASN A 188 15.82 -14.26 -5.13
N ASN A 189 15.43 -14.35 -6.41
CA ASN A 189 15.85 -15.46 -7.29
C ASN A 189 17.36 -15.47 -7.59
N ILE A 190 18.05 -14.32 -7.57
CA ILE A 190 19.50 -14.24 -7.76
C ILE A 190 20.24 -14.69 -6.49
N ASN A 191 19.76 -14.31 -5.31
CA ASN A 191 20.38 -14.70 -4.04
C ASN A 191 20.20 -16.21 -3.73
N ASP A 192 19.17 -16.86 -4.26
CA ASP A 192 18.96 -18.30 -4.15
C ASP A 192 19.88 -19.12 -5.08
N ASP A 193 20.43 -18.53 -6.14
CA ASP A 193 21.36 -19.20 -7.08
C ASP A 193 22.82 -19.17 -6.55
N ASP A 194 23.20 -18.15 -5.77
CA ASP A 194 24.55 -18.01 -5.19
C ASP A 194 24.80 -18.88 -3.92
N THR A 195 23.80 -19.64 -3.45
CA THR A 195 23.94 -20.52 -2.26
C THR A 195 24.09 -22.01 -2.56
N LEU A 196 24.21 -22.39 -3.84
CA LEU A 196 24.41 -23.78 -4.29
C LEU A 196 25.69 -23.95 -5.13
N ASP A 197 26.88 -23.78 -4.52
CA ASP A 197 28.03 -24.70 -4.66
C ASP A 197 29.31 -24.10 -4.05
N GLN A 198 29.69 -24.55 -2.85
CA GLN A 198 31.07 -24.40 -2.39
C GLN A 198 31.57 -25.51 -1.45
N SER A 199 30.96 -26.70 -1.46
CA SER A 199 31.40 -27.82 -0.61
C SER A 199 31.73 -29.14 -1.32
N THR A 200 31.69 -29.22 -2.66
CA THR A 200 32.01 -30.49 -3.37
C THR A 200 33.40 -30.53 -4.05
N TYR A 201 34.17 -29.45 -4.09
CA TYR A 201 35.52 -29.46 -4.69
C TYR A 201 36.66 -29.47 -3.66
N LEU A 202 36.77 -30.56 -2.89
CA LEU A 202 38.03 -30.93 -2.23
C LEU A 202 38.17 -32.46 -2.19
N GLY A 203 38.38 -33.03 -3.38
CA GLY A 203 38.72 -34.43 -3.54
C GLY A 203 39.38 -34.65 -4.88
N TYR A 204 40.65 -35.07 -4.83
CA TYR A 204 41.47 -35.58 -5.94
C TYR A 204 42.13 -34.53 -6.84
N HIS A 205 43.40 -34.23 -6.55
CA HIS A 205 44.53 -34.60 -7.40
C HIS A 205 45.85 -34.14 -6.76
N THR A 206 46.63 -35.08 -6.24
CA THR A 206 48.10 -34.93 -6.19
C THR A 206 48.71 -36.32 -6.27
N LEU A 207 49.34 -36.59 -7.42
CA LEU A 207 50.12 -37.79 -7.72
C LEU A 207 51.40 -37.81 -6.86
N PRO A 208 51.89 -38.98 -6.41
CA PRO A 208 53.25 -39.11 -5.94
C PRO A 208 54.20 -39.56 -7.07
N SER A 209 55.36 -38.94 -7.07
CA SER A 209 56.50 -39.15 -7.95
C SER A 209 57.12 -40.55 -7.79
N SER A 210 57.58 -41.12 -8.90
CA SER A 210 58.33 -42.38 -8.98
C SER A 210 59.82 -42.18 -8.66
N SER A 211 60.38 -43.02 -7.78
CA SER A 211 61.82 -43.32 -7.74
C SER A 211 62.10 -44.74 -7.20
N ILE A 212 62.54 -45.62 -8.11
CA ILE A 212 63.66 -46.57 -8.03
C ILE A 212 63.84 -47.39 -6.73
N HIS A 213 63.65 -48.72 -6.77
CA HIS A 213 64.71 -49.77 -6.83
C HIS A 213 64.19 -51.18 -6.43
N ASN A 214 64.63 -52.18 -7.20
CA ASN A 214 64.98 -53.57 -6.83
C ASN A 214 63.94 -54.63 -6.41
N SER A 215 63.84 -55.61 -7.31
CA SER A 215 64.19 -57.03 -7.11
C SER A 215 63.24 -57.99 -6.38
N SER A 216 62.81 -58.97 -7.20
CA SER A 216 62.78 -60.42 -6.93
C SER A 216 61.80 -61.01 -5.92
N THR A 217 60.87 -61.82 -6.46
CA THR A 217 60.57 -63.26 -6.19
C THR A 217 59.06 -63.47 -6.29
N LEU A 218 58.56 -64.17 -7.33
CA LEU A 218 58.34 -65.62 -7.45
C LEU A 218 57.29 -66.17 -6.46
N SER A 219 56.33 -66.91 -7.04
CA SER A 219 55.52 -68.00 -6.43
C SER A 219 54.21 -67.59 -5.74
N VAL A 220 53.05 -68.27 -5.78
CA VAL A 220 52.42 -69.42 -6.48
C VAL A 220 51.02 -69.56 -5.83
N HIS A 221 50.00 -69.99 -6.60
CA HIS A 221 48.71 -70.60 -6.16
C HIS A 221 47.77 -69.77 -5.26
N ALA A 222 46.48 -70.03 -5.11
CA ALA A 222 45.43 -70.74 -5.84
C ALA A 222 44.14 -70.50 -5.03
N SER A 223 43.01 -70.53 -5.74
CA SER A 223 41.65 -70.76 -5.26
C SER A 223 40.99 -69.65 -4.44
#